data_AF-A0AAP3DMD4-F1
#
_entry.id   AF-A0AAP3DMD4-F1
#
_cell.length_a   1.000
_cell.length_b   1.000
_cell.length_c   1.000
_cell.angle_alpha   90.00
_cell.angle_beta   90.00
_cell.angle_gamma   90.00
#
_symmetry.space_group_name_H-M   'P 1'
#
loop_
_entity.id
_entity.type
_entity.pdbx_description
1 polymer ?
#
loop_
_entity_poly.entity_id
_entity_poly.type
_entity_poly.pdbx_seq_one_letter_code
_entity_poly.pdbx_strand_id
1 'polypeptide(L)' 'MWIVHQRMAELWFINKIRELTDSEKTEMSYCLIANAKRAWEIAKMKKLSLIASMTSDPDWQHSCV' A
#
# COMPACT_ATOMS: atom_id res chain seq x y z
N MET A 1 -11.84 0.36 3.92
CA MET A 1 -11.30 0.67 2.57
C MET A 1 -10.50 1.96 2.68
N TRP A 2 -9.24 2.01 2.25
CA TRP A 2 -8.45 3.24 2.45
C TRP A 2 -8.88 4.31 1.47
N ILE A 3 -8.94 5.55 1.95
CA ILE A 3 -9.37 6.73 1.20
C ILE A 3 -8.63 6.88 -0.14
N VAL A 4 -7.35 6.52 -0.19
CA VAL A 4 -6.54 6.53 -1.41
C VAL A 4 -7.03 5.55 -2.47
N HIS A 5 -7.55 4.38 -2.08
CA HIS A 5 -8.05 3.40 -3.05
C HIS A 5 -9.37 3.84 -3.67
N GLN A 6 -10.25 4.45 -2.86
CA GLN A 6 -11.47 5.05 -3.36
C GLN A 6 -11.13 6.15 -4.38
N ARG A 7 -10.19 7.05 -4.05
CA ARG A 7 -9.83 8.13 -4.94
C ARG A 7 -9.17 7.66 -6.24
N MET A 8 -8.31 6.64 -6.19
CA MET A 8 -7.77 6.01 -7.41
C MET A 8 -8.89 5.44 -8.29
N ALA A 9 -9.90 4.81 -7.70
CA ALA A 9 -11.03 4.27 -8.46
C ALA A 9 -11.83 5.39 -9.14
N GLU A 10 -12.14 6.47 -8.41
CA GLU A 10 -12.83 7.64 -8.96
C GLU A 10 -12.06 8.24 -10.14
N LEU A 11 -10.76 8.50 -9.98
CA LEU A 11 -9.92 9.03 -11.05
C LEU A 11 -9.82 8.06 -12.24
N TRP A 12 -9.80 6.75 -11.99
CA TRP A 12 -9.83 5.75 -13.04
C TRP A 12 -11.12 5.84 -13.87
N PHE A 13 -12.28 5.96 -13.22
CA PHE A 13 -13.56 6.12 -13.91
C PHE A 13 -13.65 7.44 -14.68
N ILE A 14 -13.15 8.55 -14.11
CA ILE A 14 -13.08 9.84 -14.82
C ILE A 14 -12.24 9.67 -16.10
N ASN A 15 -11.09 9.00 -16.01
CA ASN A 15 -10.20 8.74 -17.14
C ASN A 15 -10.83 7.87 -18.24
N LYS A 16 -11.91 7.12 -17.95
CA LYS A 16 -12.66 6.36 -18.96
C LYS A 16 -13.66 7.21 -19.73
N ILE A 17 -14.08 8.33 -19.16
CA ILE A 17 -15.08 9.23 -19.76
C ILE A 17 -14.38 10.37 -20.51
N ARG A 18 -13.29 10.89 -19.96
CA ARG A 18 -12.47 11.94 -20.57
C ARG A 18 -11.02 11.79 -20.16
N GLU A 19 -10.11 12.46 -20.85
CA GLU A 19 -8.73 12.56 -20.39
C GLU A 19 -8.67 13.30 -19.04
N LEU A 20 -7.80 12.83 -18.16
CA LEU A 20 -7.50 13.51 -16.90
C LEU A 20 -6.83 14.86 -17.15
N THR A 21 -7.23 15.86 -16.37
CA THR A 21 -6.50 17.13 -16.31
C THR A 21 -5.13 16.93 -15.67
N ASP A 22 -4.21 17.89 -15.84
CA ASP A 22 -2.88 17.79 -15.22
C ASP A 22 -2.95 17.72 -13.69
N SER A 23 -3.93 18.39 -13.08
CA SER A 23 -4.18 18.30 -11.64
C SER A 23 -4.61 16.88 -11.23
N GLU A 24 -5.48 16.25 -12.01
CA GLU A 24 -5.96 14.89 -11.75
C GLU A 24 -4.89 13.83 -12.03
N LYS A 25 -4.05 14.02 -13.04
CA LYS A 25 -2.85 13.19 -13.29
C LYS A 25 -1.90 13.27 -12.10
N THR A 26 -1.69 14.48 -11.57
CA THR A 26 -0.87 14.70 -10.38
C THR A 26 -1.49 14.01 -9.15
N GLU A 27 -2.79 14.13 -8.97
CA GLU A 27 -3.51 13.47 -7.88
C GLU A 27 -3.43 11.93 -7.98
N MET A 28 -3.59 11.38 -9.19
CA MET A 28 -3.40 9.94 -9.45
C MET A 28 -1.99 9.49 -9.06
N SER A 29 -0.96 10.29 -9.40
CA SER A 29 0.43 10.00 -9.02
C SER A 29 0.60 9.95 -7.49
N TYR A 30 0.06 10.92 -6.76
CA TYR A 30 0.11 10.90 -5.30
C TYR A 30 -0.60 9.70 -4.68
N CYS A 31 -1.77 9.33 -5.22
CA CYS A 31 -2.49 8.14 -4.75
C CYS A 31 -1.68 6.86 -4.98
N LEU A 32 -1.03 6.75 -6.15
CA LEU A 32 -0.17 5.62 -6.48
C LEU A 32 1.06 5.53 -5.57
N ILE A 33 1.72 6.67 -5.27
CA ILE A 33 2.86 6.71 -4.33
C ILE A 33 2.43 6.23 -2.94
N ALA A 34 1.30 6.73 -2.43
CA ALA A 34 0.78 6.32 -1.13
C ALA A 34 0.44 4.82 -1.10
N ASN A 35 -0.18 4.31 -2.16
CA ASN A 35 -0.47 2.89 -2.32
C ASN A 35 0.80 2.04 -2.34
N ALA A 36 1.78 2.42 -3.17
CA ALA A 36 3.05 1.70 -3.32
C ALA A 36 3.82 1.64 -2.01
N LYS A 37 3.94 2.77 -1.30
CA LYS A 37 4.61 2.84 0.01
C LYS A 37 4.00 1.83 0.97
N ARG A 38 2.68 1.80 1.08
CA ARG A 38 2.04 0.92 2.06
C ARG A 38 2.03 -0.55 1.64
N ALA A 39 1.91 -0.85 0.35
CA ALA A 39 2.10 -2.20 -0.16
C ALA A 39 3.51 -2.72 0.16
N TRP A 40 4.52 -1.87 0.04
CA TRP A 40 5.91 -2.19 0.38
C TRP A 40 6.09 -2.46 1.88
N GLU A 41 5.54 -1.62 2.76
CA GLU A 41 5.60 -1.86 4.20
C GLU A 41 4.92 -3.18 4.59
N ILE A 42 3.76 -3.51 4.00
CA ILE A 42 3.08 -4.79 4.26
C ILE A 42 3.94 -5.97 3.80
N ALA A 43 4.55 -5.88 2.61
CA ALA A 43 5.43 -6.94 2.09
C ALA A 43 6.66 -7.13 2.99
N LYS A 44 7.27 -6.03 3.45
CA LYS A 44 8.39 -6.05 4.39
C LYS A 44 8.00 -6.71 5.71
N MET A 45 6.86 -6.34 6.29
CA MET A 45 6.36 -6.93 7.54
C MET A 45 6.10 -8.43 7.42
N LYS A 46 5.48 -8.87 6.31
CA LYS A 46 5.28 -10.30 6.04
C LYS A 46 6.60 -11.06 5.94
N LYS A 47 7.59 -10.48 5.25
CA LYS A 47 8.92 -11.08 5.14
C LYS A 47 9.60 -11.20 6.51
N LEU A 48 9.54 -10.17 7.34
CA LEU A 48 10.11 -10.20 8.70
C LEU A 48 9.40 -11.21 9.59
N SER A 49 8.07 -11.30 9.53
CA SER A 49 7.28 -12.29 10.26
C SER A 49 7.64 -13.73 9.87
N LEU A 50 7.85 -13.99 8.58
CA LEU A 50 8.30 -15.29 8.09
C LEU A 50 9.72 -15.62 8.55
N ILE A 51 10.64 -14.65 8.50
CA ILE A 51 12.01 -14.86 9.01
C ILE A 51 11.95 -15.22 10.50
N ALA A 52 11.22 -14.43 11.31
CA ALA A 52 11.08 -14.67 12.75
C ALA A 52 10.50 -16.07 13.06
N SER A 53 9.54 -16.55 12.28
CA SER A 53 9.00 -17.91 12.46
C SER A 53 9.96 -19.01 12.01
N MET A 54 10.84 -18.74 11.05
CA MET A 54 11.83 -19.70 10.55
C MET A 54 13.09 -19.78 11.43
N THR A 55 13.49 -18.69 12.09
CA THR A 55 14.70 -18.68 12.92
C THR A 55 14.51 -19.22 14.34
N SER A 56 13.29 -19.60 14.77
CA SER A 56 12.98 -20.12 16.12
C SER A 56 13.81 -19.42 17.20
N ASP A 57 13.75 -18.09 17.22
CA ASP A 57 14.41 -17.27 18.24
C ASP A 57 13.42 -17.10 19.41
N PRO A 58 13.55 -17.91 20.49
CA PRO A 58 12.55 -17.97 21.55
C PRO A 58 12.45 -16.65 22.33
N ASP A 59 13.49 -15.80 22.30
CA ASP A 59 13.50 -14.51 23.02
C ASP A 59 12.61 -13.45 22.35
N TRP A 60 12.44 -13.48 21.02
CA TRP A 60 11.51 -12.56 20.33
C TRP A 60 10.06 -13.08 20.34
N GLN A 61 9.87 -14.40 20.35
CA GLN A 61 8.54 -15.02 20.29
C GLN A 61 7.63 -14.64 21.48
N HIS A 62 8.22 -14.33 22.63
CA HIS A 62 7.49 -14.04 23.87
C HIS A 62 6.96 -12.61 24.01
N SER A 63 7.40 -11.67 23.16
CA SER A 63 7.02 -10.24 23.26
C SER A 63 5.86 -9.82 22.37
N CYS A 64 5.34 -10.74 21.53
CA CYS A 64 4.29 -10.46 20.55
C CYS A 64 2.95 -11.16 20.85
N VAL A 65 2.73 -11.60 22.10
CA VAL A 65 1.41 -12.07 22.59
C VAL A 65 0.79 -11.01 23.49
#